data_AF-A0A925SVJ1-F1
#
_entry.id   AF-A0A925SVJ1-F1
#
_cell.length_a   1.000
_cell.length_b   1.000
_cell.length_c   1.000
_cell.angle_alpha   90.00
_cell.angle_beta   90.00
_cell.angle_gamma   90.00
#
_symmetry.space_group_name_H-M   'P 1'
#
loop_
_entity.id
_entity.type
_entity.pdbx_description
1 polymer ?
#
loop_
_entity_poly.entity_id
_entity_poly.type
_entity_poly.pdbx_seq_one_letter_code
_entity_poly.pdbx_strand_id
1 'polypeptide(L)'
;MKSQLRHLVAQALYPTKAYSLPAVCERYGLESGTGDEAFSSKKQYVMKRLEKLSDEKVFKIAKSVVEDFPDDKLQAAIEVVEKEGHLVSDLTRHHLAEALNEWPLAGKRDLLDMLRKHWPSIDQTGSAYRFGETVADDIYRHAVRNDDMPNAEILALAELFTCSQAKLFHFLQDVVDPIRRDSEEQERIVAKLNPILRRDGYYLSPSRRVSGYPAYSVLETTATGVQPADELISQVLISFDESGVHAAWQKALDRRSSDPEGAITAAKTLLETVCKHVIDEAAGSYGPNDDLPKLYNTAATCLNLSPSQHAEPLFKSILGNCQSIVGNLAGLRNKLGDSHGQGKRHVKPQARHAELAVNLAGSMAMFLVSTWNALKSQRSQSDLTG
;
A
#
# COMPACT_ATOMS: atom_id res chain seq x y z
N MET A 1 -15.10 -23.26 0.31
CA MET A 1 -14.69 -22.32 1.38
C MET A 1 -15.32 -22.58 2.74
N LYS A 2 -16.64 -22.52 2.93
CA LYS A 2 -17.29 -22.54 4.27
C LYS A 2 -17.09 -23.83 5.11
N SER A 3 -17.01 -25.00 4.47
CA SER A 3 -16.66 -26.28 5.13
C SER A 3 -15.14 -26.40 5.39
N GLN A 4 -14.33 -25.75 4.54
CA GLN A 4 -12.86 -25.82 4.62
C GLN A 4 -12.32 -25.10 5.86
N LEU A 5 -12.90 -23.96 6.25
CA LEU A 5 -12.43 -23.21 7.43
C LEU A 5 -12.56 -24.03 8.73
N ARG A 6 -13.65 -24.79 8.89
CA ARG A 6 -13.85 -25.67 10.06
C ARG A 6 -12.78 -26.76 10.13
N HIS A 7 -12.47 -27.38 9.00
CA HIS A 7 -11.41 -28.38 8.93
C HIS A 7 -10.03 -27.80 9.22
N LEU A 8 -9.74 -26.60 8.74
CA LEU A 8 -8.47 -25.92 8.99
C LEU A 8 -8.30 -25.53 10.47
N VAL A 9 -9.36 -25.07 11.13
CA VAL A 9 -9.35 -24.85 12.59
C VAL A 9 -9.06 -26.16 13.33
N ALA A 10 -9.72 -27.26 12.96
CA ALA A 10 -9.47 -28.56 13.57
C ALA A 10 -8.03 -29.08 13.33
N GLN A 11 -7.45 -28.76 12.18
CA GLN A 11 -6.06 -29.08 11.84
C GLN A 11 -5.06 -28.22 12.64
N ALA A 12 -5.28 -26.92 12.74
CA ALA A 12 -4.42 -26.01 13.50
C ALA A 12 -4.37 -26.38 14.99
N LEU A 13 -5.47 -26.87 15.56
CA LEU A 13 -5.53 -27.36 16.95
C LEU A 13 -4.95 -28.77 17.14
N TYR A 14 -4.63 -29.50 16.07
CA TYR A 14 -4.14 -30.87 16.14
C TYR A 14 -2.88 -31.07 17.00
N PRO A 15 -1.89 -30.16 17.04
CA PRO A 15 -0.72 -30.30 17.93
C PRO A 15 -1.08 -30.35 19.42
N THR A 16 -2.26 -29.85 19.81
CA THR A 16 -2.74 -29.89 21.19
C THR A 16 -2.89 -31.33 21.67
N LYS A 17 -2.42 -31.59 22.89
CA LYS A 17 -2.57 -32.90 23.54
C LYS A 17 -4.05 -33.16 23.84
N ALA A 18 -4.51 -34.39 23.61
CA ALA A 18 -5.93 -34.75 23.68
C ALA A 18 -6.59 -34.38 25.03
N TYR A 19 -5.89 -34.57 26.14
CA TYR A 19 -6.40 -34.22 27.47
C TYR A 19 -6.50 -32.70 27.74
N SER A 20 -5.78 -31.87 26.98
CA SER A 20 -5.84 -30.40 27.09
C SER A 20 -6.80 -29.77 26.08
N LEU A 21 -7.18 -30.53 25.04
CA LEU A 21 -8.01 -30.03 23.94
C LEU A 21 -9.37 -29.50 24.39
N PRO A 22 -10.09 -30.12 25.36
CA PRO A 22 -11.35 -29.55 25.86
C PRO A 22 -11.20 -28.14 26.42
N ALA A 23 -10.23 -27.91 27.31
CA ALA A 23 -9.99 -26.60 27.91
C ALA A 23 -9.56 -25.54 26.88
N VAL A 24 -8.78 -25.95 25.86
CA VAL A 24 -8.41 -25.07 24.75
C VAL A 24 -9.64 -24.70 23.91
N CYS A 25 -10.52 -25.65 23.61
CA CYS A 25 -11.76 -25.39 22.87
C CYS A 25 -12.70 -24.45 23.64
N GLU A 26 -12.83 -24.62 24.96
CA GLU A 26 -13.65 -23.75 25.81
C GLU A 26 -13.16 -22.30 25.83
N ARG A 27 -11.84 -22.08 25.80
CA ARG A 27 -11.26 -20.73 25.70
C ARG A 27 -11.72 -19.96 24.46
N TYR A 28 -11.99 -20.66 23.35
CA TYR A 28 -12.54 -20.06 22.13
C TYR A 28 -14.08 -20.05 22.07
N GLY A 29 -14.75 -20.39 23.18
CA GLY A 29 -16.21 -20.42 23.26
C GLY A 29 -16.87 -21.61 22.57
N LEU A 30 -16.13 -22.70 22.33
CA LEU A 30 -16.71 -23.96 21.90
C LEU A 30 -17.34 -24.71 23.09
N GLU A 31 -18.38 -25.48 22.83
CA GLU A 31 -19.05 -26.29 23.86
C GLU A 31 -18.08 -27.26 24.54
N SER A 32 -18.27 -27.46 25.85
CA SER A 32 -17.53 -28.43 26.65
C SER A 32 -17.68 -29.86 26.13
N GLY A 33 -16.74 -30.72 26.50
CA GLY A 33 -16.91 -32.17 26.44
C GLY A 33 -15.80 -32.91 27.15
N THR A 34 -15.75 -34.22 26.94
CA THR A 34 -14.86 -35.09 27.73
C THR A 34 -13.51 -35.28 27.05
N GLY A 35 -12.48 -35.53 27.86
CA GLY A 35 -11.17 -35.95 27.36
C GLY A 35 -11.26 -37.21 26.51
N ASP A 36 -12.13 -38.16 26.87
CA ASP A 36 -12.31 -39.44 26.17
C ASP A 36 -12.79 -39.25 24.71
N GLU A 37 -13.68 -38.29 24.46
CA GLU A 37 -14.08 -37.92 23.10
C GLU A 37 -12.86 -37.39 22.31
N ALA A 38 -12.04 -36.53 22.93
CA ALA A 38 -10.84 -35.96 22.31
C ALA A 38 -9.74 -37.00 22.05
N PHE A 39 -9.60 -38.00 22.93
CA PHE A 39 -8.67 -39.12 22.77
C PHE A 39 -9.06 -40.02 21.61
N SER A 40 -10.37 -40.25 21.41
CA SER A 40 -10.87 -41.08 20.31
C SER A 40 -10.56 -40.45 18.95
N SER A 41 -10.80 -39.14 18.80
CA SER A 41 -10.37 -38.38 17.63
C SER A 41 -10.42 -36.88 17.89
N LYS A 42 -9.24 -36.24 17.98
CA LYS A 42 -9.13 -34.78 18.14
C LYS A 42 -9.84 -34.02 17.02
N LYS A 43 -9.73 -34.50 15.78
CA LYS A 43 -10.40 -33.88 14.62
C LYS A 43 -11.91 -33.93 14.76
N GLN A 44 -12.49 -35.09 15.06
CA GLN A 44 -13.94 -35.23 15.21
C GLN A 44 -14.46 -34.46 16.43
N TYR A 45 -13.68 -34.41 17.51
CA TYR A 45 -13.99 -33.62 18.70
C TYR A 45 -14.19 -32.13 18.34
N VAL A 46 -13.25 -31.54 17.61
CA VAL A 46 -13.35 -30.12 17.22
C VAL A 46 -14.46 -29.90 16.18
N MET A 47 -14.55 -30.77 15.16
CA MET A 47 -15.55 -30.65 14.09
C MET A 47 -16.99 -30.69 14.61
N LYS A 48 -17.32 -31.64 15.49
CA LYS A 48 -18.65 -31.78 16.11
C LYS A 48 -19.12 -30.51 16.81
N ARG A 49 -18.19 -29.68 17.30
CA ARG A 49 -18.47 -28.40 17.97
C ARG A 49 -18.58 -27.25 16.97
N LEU A 50 -17.67 -27.18 15.99
CA LEU A 50 -17.68 -26.15 14.96
C LEU A 50 -18.89 -26.25 14.01
N GLU A 51 -19.40 -27.46 13.76
CA GLU A 51 -20.57 -27.70 12.90
C GLU A 51 -21.86 -27.11 13.46
N LYS A 52 -21.96 -26.95 14.78
CA LYS A 52 -23.12 -26.35 15.45
C LYS A 52 -23.15 -24.83 15.38
N LEU A 53 -22.04 -24.20 14.98
CA LEU A 53 -21.87 -22.75 14.99
C LEU A 53 -22.14 -22.13 13.62
N SER A 54 -22.60 -20.88 13.64
CA SER A 54 -22.73 -20.07 12.43
C SER A 54 -21.36 -19.77 11.82
N ASP A 55 -21.32 -19.52 10.51
CA ASP A 55 -20.07 -19.20 9.80
C ASP A 55 -19.37 -17.96 10.38
N GLU A 56 -20.13 -16.94 10.78
CA GLU A 56 -19.57 -15.74 11.42
C GLU A 56 -18.86 -16.05 12.74
N LYS A 57 -19.40 -16.96 13.55
CA LYS A 57 -18.77 -17.40 14.81
C LYS A 57 -17.52 -18.23 14.53
N VAL A 58 -17.59 -19.17 13.59
CA VAL A 58 -16.43 -19.97 13.19
C VAL A 58 -15.31 -19.09 12.65
N PHE A 59 -15.65 -18.04 11.91
CA PHE A 59 -14.69 -17.09 11.39
C PHE A 59 -13.98 -16.30 12.51
N LYS A 60 -14.73 -15.81 13.50
CA LYS A 60 -14.13 -15.17 14.69
C LYS A 60 -13.21 -16.13 15.45
N ILE A 61 -13.63 -17.38 15.62
CA ILE A 61 -12.83 -18.43 16.27
C ILE A 61 -11.55 -18.70 15.46
N ALA A 62 -11.65 -18.82 14.14
CA ALA A 62 -10.50 -19.06 13.27
C ALA A 62 -9.43 -17.98 13.43
N LYS A 63 -9.83 -16.70 13.50
CA LYS A 63 -8.93 -15.57 13.77
C LYS A 63 -8.23 -15.69 15.12
N SER A 64 -8.95 -16.05 16.19
CA SER A 64 -8.31 -16.23 17.50
C SER A 64 -7.43 -17.49 17.57
N VAL A 65 -7.79 -18.56 16.86
CA VAL A 65 -7.01 -19.80 16.83
C VAL A 65 -5.68 -19.60 16.12
N VAL A 66 -5.66 -18.87 14.99
CA VAL A 66 -4.41 -18.68 14.22
C VAL A 66 -3.39 -17.80 14.94
N GLU A 67 -3.83 -16.92 15.86
CA GLU A 67 -2.95 -16.13 16.73
C GLU A 67 -2.20 -17.01 17.74
N ASP A 68 -2.89 -17.98 18.35
CA ASP A 68 -2.31 -18.89 19.36
C ASP A 68 -1.61 -20.11 18.72
N PHE A 69 -2.10 -20.55 17.56
CA PHE A 69 -1.63 -21.70 16.80
C PHE A 69 -1.39 -21.30 15.34
N PRO A 70 -0.24 -20.68 15.03
CA PRO A 70 0.08 -20.24 13.67
C PRO A 70 0.02 -21.40 12.67
N ASP A 71 -0.88 -21.31 11.71
CA ASP A 71 -1.05 -22.27 10.61
C ASP A 71 -1.28 -21.51 9.31
N ASP A 72 -0.40 -21.74 8.33
CA ASP A 72 -0.37 -20.96 7.08
C ASP A 72 -1.62 -21.19 6.21
N LYS A 73 -2.17 -22.41 6.24
CA LYS A 73 -3.36 -22.76 5.46
C LYS A 73 -4.62 -22.13 6.07
N LEU A 74 -4.71 -22.13 7.41
CA LEU A 74 -5.75 -21.43 8.14
C LEU A 74 -5.67 -19.91 7.90
N GLN A 75 -4.48 -19.32 8.01
CA GLN A 75 -4.24 -17.90 7.75
C GLN A 75 -4.68 -17.52 6.33
N ALA A 76 -4.25 -18.28 5.31
CA ALA A 76 -4.65 -18.03 3.92
C ALA A 76 -6.18 -18.10 3.74
N ALA A 77 -6.85 -19.07 4.37
CA ALA A 77 -8.30 -19.18 4.29
C ALA A 77 -9.04 -18.01 4.98
N ILE A 78 -8.48 -17.44 6.04
CA ILE A 78 -9.00 -16.24 6.70
C ILE A 78 -8.87 -15.03 5.77
N GLU A 79 -7.68 -14.83 5.19
CA GLU A 79 -7.38 -13.70 4.31
C GLU A 79 -8.28 -13.64 3.07
N VAL A 80 -8.59 -14.79 2.46
CA VAL A 80 -9.54 -14.88 1.33
C VAL A 80 -10.91 -14.31 1.71
N VAL A 81 -11.35 -14.51 2.95
CA VAL A 81 -12.62 -13.97 3.46
C VAL A 81 -12.48 -12.49 3.83
N GLU A 82 -11.41 -12.08 4.51
CA GLU A 82 -11.22 -10.68 4.98
C GLU A 82 -11.01 -9.70 3.83
N LYS A 83 -10.27 -10.11 2.82
CA LYS A 83 -9.87 -9.24 1.71
C LYS A 83 -10.80 -9.31 0.53
N GLU A 84 -11.92 -10.05 0.63
CA GLU A 84 -12.85 -10.28 -0.49
C GLU A 84 -12.15 -10.75 -1.78
N GLY A 85 -11.02 -11.45 -1.65
CA GLY A 85 -10.19 -11.88 -2.78
C GLY A 85 -9.22 -10.84 -3.34
N HIS A 86 -9.09 -9.65 -2.76
CA HIS A 86 -8.03 -8.66 -3.05
C HIS A 86 -6.67 -9.12 -2.50
N LEU A 87 -6.21 -10.28 -2.95
CA LEU A 87 -4.93 -10.87 -2.57
C LEU A 87 -3.91 -10.72 -3.70
N VAL A 88 -2.63 -10.85 -3.37
CA VAL A 88 -1.58 -11.01 -4.38
C VAL A 88 -1.86 -12.29 -5.17
N SER A 89 -2.13 -12.12 -6.45
CA SER A 89 -2.50 -13.16 -7.39
C SER A 89 -1.33 -14.13 -7.64
N ASP A 90 -1.65 -15.34 -8.06
CA ASP A 90 -0.66 -16.35 -8.44
C ASP A 90 0.30 -15.80 -9.50
N LEU A 91 -0.20 -15.06 -10.49
CA LEU A 91 0.61 -14.45 -11.54
C LEU A 91 1.64 -13.46 -10.97
N THR A 92 1.22 -12.60 -10.05
CA THR A 92 2.12 -11.65 -9.39
C THR A 92 3.14 -12.37 -8.52
N ARG A 93 2.76 -13.43 -7.80
CA ARG A 93 3.71 -14.26 -7.02
C ARG A 93 4.80 -14.87 -7.89
N HIS A 94 4.45 -15.39 -9.07
CA HIS A 94 5.43 -15.93 -10.02
C HIS A 94 6.37 -14.83 -10.53
N HIS A 95 5.85 -13.69 -10.97
CA HIS A 95 6.68 -12.57 -11.43
C HIS A 95 7.61 -12.03 -10.33
N LEU A 96 7.16 -12.01 -9.07
CA LEU A 96 8.02 -11.63 -7.94
C LEU A 96 9.19 -12.61 -7.77
N ALA A 97 8.90 -13.91 -7.81
CA ALA A 97 9.92 -14.95 -7.66
C ALA A 97 10.94 -14.90 -8.81
N GLU A 98 10.49 -14.68 -10.05
CA GLU A 98 11.36 -14.47 -11.21
C GLU A 98 12.21 -13.20 -11.09
N ALA A 99 11.60 -12.09 -10.67
CA ALA A 99 12.32 -10.83 -10.48
C ALA A 99 13.45 -10.98 -9.46
N LEU A 100 13.26 -11.79 -8.43
CA LEU A 100 14.27 -12.05 -7.40
C LEU A 100 15.49 -12.83 -7.91
N ASN A 101 15.45 -13.45 -9.09
CA ASN A 101 16.62 -14.15 -9.67
C ASN A 101 17.83 -13.22 -9.90
N GLU A 102 17.64 -11.90 -9.98
CA GLU A 102 18.72 -10.93 -10.18
C GLU A 102 19.61 -10.70 -8.95
N TRP A 103 19.22 -11.22 -7.77
CA TRP A 103 19.95 -11.03 -6.52
C TRP A 103 20.15 -12.34 -5.75
N PRO A 104 21.23 -12.47 -4.95
CA PRO A 104 21.34 -13.55 -3.98
C PRO A 104 20.19 -13.44 -2.97
N LEU A 105 19.30 -14.45 -2.87
CA LEU A 105 18.02 -14.31 -2.16
C LEU A 105 18.17 -13.90 -0.68
N ALA A 106 19.18 -14.43 0.00
CA ALA A 106 19.44 -14.16 1.41
C ALA A 106 20.42 -13.00 1.68
N GLY A 107 20.93 -12.33 0.63
CA GLY A 107 21.93 -11.28 0.75
C GLY A 107 23.17 -11.76 1.49
N LYS A 108 23.59 -11.01 2.52
CA LYS A 108 24.79 -11.29 3.36
C LYS A 108 24.57 -12.37 4.45
N ARG A 109 23.51 -13.17 4.36
CA ARG A 109 23.09 -14.15 5.38
C ARG A 109 22.84 -15.52 4.76
N ASP A 110 22.72 -16.54 5.60
CA ASP A 110 22.48 -17.92 5.16
C ASP A 110 21.08 -18.09 4.54
N LEU A 111 21.04 -18.79 3.40
CA LEU A 111 19.83 -19.05 2.62
C LEU A 111 18.89 -20.02 3.34
N LEU A 112 19.41 -21.12 3.89
CA LEU A 112 18.58 -22.10 4.56
C LEU A 112 18.01 -21.54 5.86
N ASP A 113 18.77 -20.74 6.62
CA ASP A 113 18.26 -20.08 7.81
C ASP A 113 17.10 -19.12 7.47
N MET A 114 17.21 -18.38 6.36
CA MET A 114 16.12 -17.53 5.87
C MET A 114 14.90 -18.36 5.50
N LEU A 115 15.07 -19.45 4.75
CA LEU A 115 13.95 -20.27 4.29
C LEU A 115 13.29 -21.02 5.45
N ARG A 116 14.06 -21.58 6.40
CA ARG A 116 13.55 -22.24 7.60
C ARG A 116 12.73 -21.32 8.49
N LYS A 117 13.09 -20.03 8.54
CA LYS A 117 12.33 -19.02 9.29
C LYS A 117 10.90 -18.85 8.75
N HIS A 118 10.70 -18.92 7.42
CA HIS A 118 9.39 -18.71 6.78
C HIS A 118 8.67 -20.04 6.48
N TRP A 119 9.41 -21.09 6.16
CA TRP A 119 8.93 -22.42 5.79
C TRP A 119 9.72 -23.50 6.55
N PRO A 120 9.47 -23.69 7.86
CA PRO A 120 10.14 -24.74 8.63
C PRO A 120 9.81 -26.16 8.15
N SER A 121 8.74 -26.32 7.34
CA SER A 121 8.37 -27.60 6.73
C SER A 121 9.39 -28.11 5.71
N ILE A 122 10.31 -27.29 5.19
CA ILE A 122 11.29 -27.74 4.19
C ILE A 122 12.21 -28.86 4.71
N ASP A 123 12.43 -28.96 6.03
CA ASP A 123 13.20 -30.04 6.66
C ASP A 123 12.37 -31.34 6.86
N GLN A 124 11.09 -31.34 6.48
CA GLN A 124 10.16 -32.46 6.66
C GLN A 124 9.47 -32.86 5.34
N THR A 125 9.28 -31.90 4.44
CA THR A 125 8.76 -32.14 3.09
C THR A 125 9.78 -32.96 2.30
N GLY A 126 9.33 -34.09 1.75
CA GLY A 126 10.19 -34.97 0.97
C GLY A 126 10.78 -34.29 -0.26
N SER A 127 12.02 -34.64 -0.59
CA SER A 127 12.74 -34.16 -1.76
C SER A 127 11.99 -34.48 -3.05
N ALA A 128 12.08 -33.56 -4.02
CA ALA A 128 11.53 -33.75 -5.36
C ALA A 128 12.41 -34.66 -6.24
N TYR A 129 13.67 -34.87 -5.86
CA TYR A 129 14.68 -35.54 -6.69
C TYR A 129 15.12 -36.89 -6.11
N ARG A 130 15.06 -37.06 -4.78
CA ARG A 130 15.65 -38.22 -4.09
C ARG A 130 14.78 -38.74 -2.95
N PHE A 131 14.54 -40.05 -2.96
CA PHE A 131 13.80 -40.71 -1.90
C PHE A 131 14.60 -40.68 -0.57
N GLY A 132 13.92 -40.32 0.52
CA GLY A 132 14.49 -40.28 1.86
C GLY A 132 15.21 -38.98 2.23
N GLU A 133 15.29 -38.03 1.31
CA GLU A 133 15.81 -36.68 1.56
C GLU A 133 14.65 -35.67 1.61
N THR A 134 14.97 -34.40 1.89
CA THR A 134 14.02 -33.31 2.10
C THR A 134 14.18 -32.19 1.08
N VAL A 135 13.20 -31.29 1.02
CA VAL A 135 13.31 -30.05 0.23
C VAL A 135 14.53 -29.22 0.66
N ALA A 136 14.86 -29.19 1.96
CA ALA A 136 16.06 -28.52 2.45
C ALA A 136 17.35 -29.11 1.85
N ASP A 137 17.41 -30.44 1.69
CA ASP A 137 18.56 -31.12 1.07
C ASP A 137 18.70 -30.78 -0.42
N ASP A 138 17.58 -30.66 -1.12
CA ASP A 138 17.55 -30.24 -2.52
C ASP A 138 18.04 -28.81 -2.68
N ILE A 139 17.52 -27.88 -1.88
CA ILE A 139 17.92 -26.46 -1.90
C ILE A 139 19.40 -26.33 -1.54
N TYR A 140 19.88 -27.04 -0.51
CA TYR A 140 21.29 -27.05 -0.17
C TYR A 140 22.16 -27.52 -1.34
N ARG A 141 21.79 -28.65 -1.97
CA ARG A 141 22.55 -29.20 -3.10
C ARG A 141 22.59 -28.23 -4.27
N HIS A 142 21.45 -27.71 -4.67
CA HIS A 142 21.31 -27.01 -5.94
C HIS A 142 21.60 -25.52 -5.81
N ALA A 143 21.08 -24.85 -4.78
CA ALA A 143 21.29 -23.41 -4.60
C ALA A 143 22.58 -23.07 -3.84
N VAL A 144 23.04 -23.90 -2.90
CA VAL A 144 24.22 -23.58 -2.07
C VAL A 144 25.49 -24.26 -2.58
N ARG A 145 25.43 -25.56 -2.91
CA ARG A 145 26.61 -26.33 -3.31
C ARG A 145 26.94 -26.18 -4.80
N ASN A 146 25.92 -26.20 -5.65
CA ASN A 146 26.11 -26.23 -7.10
C ASN A 146 25.87 -24.87 -7.77
N ASP A 147 25.11 -23.96 -7.13
CA ASP A 147 24.68 -22.67 -7.69
C ASP A 147 23.97 -22.83 -9.06
N ASP A 148 23.13 -23.87 -9.19
CA ASP A 148 22.47 -24.27 -10.44
C ASP A 148 20.93 -24.13 -10.40
N MET A 149 20.38 -23.55 -9.34
CA MET A 149 18.94 -23.39 -9.15
C MET A 149 18.55 -21.92 -8.96
N PRO A 150 17.70 -21.35 -9.84
CA PRO A 150 17.24 -19.98 -9.71
C PRO A 150 16.32 -19.80 -8.49
N ASN A 151 16.29 -18.59 -7.93
CA ASN A 151 15.45 -18.26 -6.79
C ASN A 151 13.97 -18.61 -7.00
N ALA A 152 13.46 -18.45 -8.23
CA ALA A 152 12.08 -18.82 -8.55
C ALA A 152 11.77 -20.31 -8.29
N GLU A 153 12.73 -21.21 -8.56
CA GLU A 153 12.58 -22.65 -8.32
C GLU A 153 12.72 -22.99 -6.83
N ILE A 154 13.67 -22.35 -6.13
CA ILE A 154 13.81 -22.45 -4.67
C ILE A 154 12.49 -22.07 -3.98
N LEU A 155 11.88 -20.96 -4.40
CA LEU A 155 10.65 -20.43 -3.85
C LEU A 155 9.43 -21.28 -4.19
N ALA A 156 9.43 -21.94 -5.36
CA ALA A 156 8.42 -22.93 -5.71
C ALA A 156 8.48 -24.15 -4.77
N LEU A 157 9.68 -24.71 -4.56
CA LEU A 157 9.90 -25.83 -3.63
C LEU A 157 9.53 -25.48 -2.19
N ALA A 158 9.75 -24.23 -1.78
CA ALA A 158 9.37 -23.72 -0.47
C ALA A 158 7.86 -23.37 -0.35
N GLU A 159 7.03 -23.59 -1.37
CA GLU A 159 5.59 -23.29 -1.36
C GLU A 159 5.24 -21.78 -1.30
N LEU A 160 6.06 -20.90 -1.88
CA LEU A 160 5.75 -19.45 -1.94
C LEU A 160 4.41 -19.16 -2.66
N PHE A 161 4.11 -19.90 -3.72
CA PHE A 161 2.94 -19.64 -4.55
C PHE A 161 1.61 -19.98 -3.88
N THR A 162 1.64 -20.79 -2.82
CA THR A 162 0.43 -21.25 -2.11
C THR A 162 0.37 -20.79 -0.65
N CYS A 163 1.39 -20.08 -0.17
CA CYS A 163 1.43 -19.58 1.20
C CYS A 163 0.44 -18.42 1.45
N SER A 164 0.14 -18.17 2.72
CA SER A 164 -0.66 -17.01 3.12
C SER A 164 -0.05 -15.70 2.64
N GLN A 165 -0.90 -14.70 2.44
CA GLN A 165 -0.48 -13.36 2.11
C GLN A 165 0.38 -12.75 3.22
N ALA A 166 0.03 -12.99 4.49
CA ALA A 166 0.87 -12.59 5.62
C ALA A 166 2.29 -13.14 5.50
N LYS A 167 2.44 -14.44 5.21
CA LYS A 167 3.76 -15.05 5.02
C LYS A 167 4.50 -14.45 3.83
N LEU A 168 3.84 -14.29 2.68
CA LEU A 168 4.42 -13.62 1.51
C LEU A 168 4.98 -12.24 1.88
N PHE A 169 4.21 -11.43 2.61
CA PHE A 169 4.64 -10.09 3.00
C PHE A 169 5.80 -10.09 3.98
N HIS A 170 5.80 -10.98 4.97
CA HIS A 170 6.93 -11.15 5.88
C HIS A 170 8.19 -11.61 5.14
N PHE A 171 8.05 -12.51 4.17
CA PHE A 171 9.15 -12.96 3.33
C PHE A 171 9.74 -11.81 2.49
N LEU A 172 8.91 -11.05 1.77
CA LEU A 172 9.37 -9.92 0.96
C LEU A 172 10.05 -8.84 1.81
N GLN A 173 9.57 -8.58 3.02
CA GLN A 173 10.21 -7.67 3.96
C GLN A 173 11.58 -8.19 4.42
N ASP A 174 11.70 -9.50 4.68
CA ASP A 174 12.97 -10.13 5.05
C ASP A 174 13.97 -10.11 3.89
N VAL A 175 13.51 -10.25 2.64
CA VAL A 175 14.35 -10.06 1.43
C VAL A 175 14.94 -8.66 1.38
N VAL A 176 14.30 -7.62 1.89
CA VAL A 176 14.88 -6.27 1.90
C VAL A 176 15.30 -5.84 3.30
N ASP A 177 15.55 -6.76 4.22
CA ASP A 177 15.92 -6.42 5.59
C ASP A 177 17.36 -5.86 5.66
N PRO A 178 17.59 -4.77 6.43
CA PRO A 178 18.91 -4.16 6.55
C PRO A 178 19.97 -5.08 7.18
N ILE A 179 19.57 -6.18 7.83
CA ILE A 179 20.50 -7.19 8.32
C ILE A 179 21.14 -8.03 7.20
N ARG A 180 20.53 -8.02 6.02
CA ARG A 180 20.96 -8.78 4.83
C ARG A 180 21.64 -7.90 3.81
N ARG A 181 21.24 -6.64 3.70
CA ARG A 181 21.57 -5.76 2.57
C ARG A 181 21.77 -4.32 3.03
N ASP A 182 22.55 -3.56 2.27
CA ASP A 182 22.67 -2.12 2.48
C ASP A 182 21.58 -1.34 1.72
N SER A 183 21.48 -0.04 1.99
CA SER A 183 20.40 0.81 1.47
C SER A 183 20.32 0.84 -0.06
N GLU A 184 21.47 0.82 -0.75
CA GLU A 184 21.49 0.85 -2.21
C GLU A 184 20.90 -0.43 -2.80
N GLU A 185 21.29 -1.59 -2.28
CA GLU A 185 20.73 -2.87 -2.71
C GLU A 185 19.24 -3.00 -2.35
N GLN A 186 18.84 -2.53 -1.15
CA GLN A 186 17.42 -2.47 -0.75
C GLN A 186 16.59 -1.65 -1.74
N GLU A 187 17.05 -0.44 -2.09
CA GLU A 187 16.36 0.45 -3.03
C GLU A 187 16.23 -0.17 -4.41
N ARG A 188 17.28 -0.83 -4.91
CA ARG A 188 17.25 -1.51 -6.22
C ARG A 188 16.24 -2.66 -6.27
N ILE A 189 16.20 -3.50 -5.22
CA ILE A 189 15.24 -4.60 -5.13
C ILE A 189 13.81 -4.04 -5.04
N VAL A 190 13.59 -3.05 -4.17
CA VAL A 190 12.27 -2.41 -4.02
C VAL A 190 11.80 -1.76 -5.32
N ALA A 191 12.69 -1.08 -6.05
CA ALA A 191 12.38 -0.51 -7.36
C ALA A 191 11.97 -1.56 -8.40
N LYS A 192 12.51 -2.79 -8.30
CA LYS A 192 12.12 -3.92 -9.17
C LYS A 192 10.80 -4.56 -8.74
N LEU A 193 10.57 -4.75 -7.44
CA LEU A 193 9.40 -5.46 -6.93
C LEU A 193 8.14 -4.60 -6.93
N ASN A 194 8.24 -3.29 -6.66
CA ASN A 194 7.08 -2.41 -6.53
C ASN A 194 6.21 -2.32 -7.80
N PRO A 195 6.75 -2.21 -9.03
CA PRO A 195 5.94 -2.25 -10.25
C PRO A 195 5.13 -3.55 -10.41
N ILE A 196 5.62 -4.67 -9.86
CA ILE A 196 4.95 -5.97 -9.88
C ILE A 196 3.85 -5.99 -8.82
N LEU A 197 4.18 -5.64 -7.57
CA LEU A 197 3.22 -5.59 -6.46
C LEU A 197 2.06 -4.63 -6.71
N ARG A 198 2.31 -3.49 -7.35
CA ARG A 198 1.30 -2.46 -7.60
C ARG A 198 0.15 -2.95 -8.48
N ARG A 199 0.39 -3.97 -9.32
CA ARG A 199 -0.65 -4.59 -10.17
C ARG A 199 -1.77 -5.20 -9.35
N ASP A 200 -1.44 -5.70 -8.16
CA ASP A 200 -2.40 -6.26 -7.21
C ASP A 200 -2.68 -5.31 -6.03
N GLY A 201 -2.27 -4.05 -6.14
CA GLY A 201 -2.59 -3.04 -5.14
C GLY A 201 -1.70 -3.09 -3.90
N TYR A 202 -0.45 -3.52 -4.00
CA TYR A 202 0.51 -3.50 -2.89
C TYR A 202 1.83 -2.83 -3.28
N TYR A 203 2.63 -2.40 -2.31
CA TYR A 203 4.00 -1.93 -2.52
C TYR A 203 4.83 -1.99 -1.23
N LEU A 204 6.15 -2.13 -1.35
CA LEU A 204 7.11 -1.98 -0.25
C LEU A 204 7.43 -0.50 -0.03
N SER A 205 7.35 -0.06 1.22
CA SER A 205 7.71 1.30 1.64
C SER A 205 8.55 1.27 2.93
N PRO A 206 9.51 2.19 3.11
CA PRO A 206 10.22 2.34 4.38
C PRO A 206 9.23 2.64 5.51
N SER A 207 9.18 1.80 6.53
CA SER A 207 8.25 1.92 7.66
C SER A 207 8.92 2.40 8.95
N ARG A 208 10.22 2.08 9.11
CA ARG A 208 11.04 2.51 10.25
C ARG A 208 12.52 2.51 9.87
N ARG A 209 13.36 2.94 10.81
CA ARG A 209 14.82 2.83 10.72
C ARG A 209 15.38 1.90 11.79
N VAL A 210 16.35 1.09 11.43
CA VAL A 210 17.11 0.21 12.34
C VAL A 210 18.59 0.61 12.21
N SER A 211 19.16 1.20 13.26
CA SER A 211 20.55 1.69 13.26
C SER A 211 20.89 2.61 12.08
N GLY A 212 19.92 3.42 11.62
CA GLY A 212 20.08 4.34 10.49
C GLY A 212 19.68 3.76 9.13
N TYR A 213 19.57 2.44 8.99
CA TYR A 213 19.14 1.77 7.77
C TYR A 213 17.62 1.67 7.66
N PRO A 214 17.02 1.78 6.46
CA PRO A 214 15.58 1.64 6.29
C PRO A 214 15.16 0.18 6.52
N ALA A 215 14.04 -0.02 7.20
CA ALA A 215 13.32 -1.28 7.21
C ALA A 215 11.98 -1.07 6.49
N TYR A 216 11.64 -1.99 5.60
CA TYR A 216 10.46 -1.87 4.74
C TYR A 216 9.29 -2.67 5.30
N SER A 217 8.07 -2.22 5.01
CA SER A 217 6.85 -3.01 5.16
C SER A 217 6.07 -3.01 3.85
N VAL A 218 5.30 -4.07 3.60
CA VAL A 218 4.32 -4.07 2.51
C VAL A 218 3.10 -3.28 2.95
N LEU A 219 2.68 -2.33 2.12
CA LEU A 219 1.49 -1.51 2.28
C LEU A 219 0.55 -1.75 1.09
N GLU A 220 -0.75 -1.55 1.32
CA GLU A 220 -1.73 -1.51 0.24
C GLU A 220 -1.62 -0.17 -0.51
N THR A 221 -1.57 -0.23 -1.83
CA THR A 221 -1.75 0.92 -2.74
C THR A 221 -3.10 1.59 -2.47
N THR A 222 -4.10 0.82 -2.01
CA THR A 222 -5.34 1.34 -1.45
C THR A 222 -5.26 1.45 0.07
N ALA A 223 -4.46 2.39 0.56
CA ALA A 223 -4.81 3.01 1.83
C ALA A 223 -6.16 3.72 1.61
N THR A 224 -7.07 3.64 2.58
CA THR A 224 -8.18 4.59 2.68
C THR A 224 -7.65 6.02 2.47
N GLY A 225 -7.96 6.59 1.31
CA GLY A 225 -7.47 7.90 0.88
C GLY A 225 -6.11 7.87 0.19
N VAL A 226 -5.85 6.99 -0.79
CA VAL A 226 -4.98 7.22 -1.97
C VAL A 226 -5.77 6.89 -3.23
N GLN A 227 -5.81 7.82 -4.18
CA GLN A 227 -6.60 7.74 -5.41
C GLN A 227 -5.69 7.53 -6.63
N PRO A 228 -6.18 6.90 -7.71
CA PRO A 228 -5.39 6.69 -8.94
C PRO A 228 -4.79 7.97 -9.53
N ALA A 229 -5.43 9.11 -9.32
CA ALA A 229 -4.93 10.40 -9.75
C ALA A 229 -3.68 10.86 -8.98
N ASP A 230 -3.47 10.39 -7.74
CA ASP A 230 -2.42 10.89 -6.87
C ASP A 230 -1.02 10.61 -7.42
N GLU A 231 -0.80 9.43 -8.00
CA GLU A 231 0.51 9.05 -8.57
C GLU A 231 0.83 9.91 -9.80
N LEU A 232 -0.13 10.09 -10.70
CA LEU A 232 0.00 10.96 -11.88
C LEU A 232 0.27 12.41 -11.49
N ILE A 233 -0.50 12.94 -10.53
CA ILE A 233 -0.31 14.30 -10.00
C ILE A 233 1.07 14.43 -9.37
N SER A 234 1.50 13.46 -8.55
CA SER A 234 2.81 13.47 -7.89
C SER A 234 3.95 13.53 -8.90
N GLN A 235 3.90 12.73 -9.97
CA GLN A 235 4.92 12.72 -11.02
C GLN A 235 5.04 14.09 -11.72
N VAL A 236 3.91 14.72 -12.05
CA VAL A 236 3.92 16.05 -12.69
C VAL A 236 4.44 17.11 -11.74
N LEU A 237 4.06 17.09 -10.46
CA LEU A 237 4.50 18.08 -9.49
C LEU A 237 5.99 17.94 -9.13
N ILE A 238 6.55 16.73 -9.11
CA ILE A 238 8.00 16.50 -8.93
C ILE A 238 8.79 17.11 -10.09
N SER A 239 8.25 17.11 -11.31
CA SER A 239 8.93 17.73 -12.46
C SER A 239 8.98 19.26 -12.40
N PHE A 240 8.22 19.86 -11.49
CA PHE A 240 8.02 21.30 -11.32
C PHE A 240 8.73 21.84 -10.05
N ASP A 241 9.77 21.15 -9.58
CA ASP A 241 10.29 21.27 -8.20
C ASP A 241 11.16 22.52 -7.93
N GLU A 242 10.50 23.54 -7.40
CA GLU A 242 11.02 24.26 -6.23
C GLU A 242 10.38 23.63 -4.97
N SER A 243 11.22 23.31 -3.98
CA SER A 243 10.93 22.54 -2.75
C SER A 243 9.59 22.73 -2.02
N GLY A 244 8.87 23.84 -2.26
CA GLY A 244 7.58 24.14 -1.67
C GLY A 244 6.38 23.39 -2.28
N VAL A 245 6.38 23.10 -3.58
CA VAL A 245 5.21 22.51 -4.28
C VAL A 245 4.99 21.06 -3.87
N HIS A 246 6.03 20.24 -3.97
CA HIS A 246 5.96 18.82 -3.62
C HIS A 246 5.66 18.62 -2.13
N ALA A 247 6.28 19.42 -1.25
CA ALA A 247 6.03 19.38 0.19
C ALA A 247 4.57 19.70 0.55
N ALA A 248 3.96 20.71 -0.11
CA ALA A 248 2.56 21.05 0.10
C ALA A 248 1.61 19.92 -0.36
N TRP A 249 1.92 19.29 -1.49
CA TRP A 249 1.15 18.16 -2.02
C TRP A 249 1.23 16.92 -1.11
N GLN A 250 2.43 16.50 -0.71
CA GLN A 250 2.62 15.34 0.17
C GLN A 250 1.90 15.54 1.50
N LYS A 251 2.00 16.75 2.08
CA LYS A 251 1.29 17.10 3.31
C LYS A 251 -0.23 17.03 3.17
N ALA A 252 -0.77 17.31 1.98
CA ALA A 252 -2.20 17.21 1.70
C ALA A 252 -2.66 15.74 1.63
N LEU A 253 -1.85 14.87 1.01
CA LEU A 253 -2.09 13.43 0.93
C LEU A 253 -2.05 12.77 2.32
N ASP A 254 -0.99 13.01 3.10
CA ASP A 254 -0.77 12.38 4.41
C ASP A 254 -1.90 12.70 5.43
N ARG A 255 -2.50 13.88 5.28
CA ARG A 255 -3.53 14.41 6.19
C ARG A 255 -4.96 14.11 5.73
N ARG A 256 -5.17 13.68 4.48
CA ARG A 256 -6.50 13.57 3.85
C ARG A 256 -7.50 12.79 4.71
N SER A 257 -7.06 11.72 5.36
CA SER A 257 -7.89 10.86 6.21
C SER A 257 -7.76 11.16 7.71
N SER A 258 -6.60 11.64 8.17
CA SER A 258 -6.25 11.77 9.58
C SER A 258 -6.44 13.19 10.16
N ASP A 259 -6.35 14.22 9.31
CA ASP A 259 -6.46 15.65 9.66
C ASP A 259 -7.16 16.41 8.51
N PRO A 260 -8.50 16.32 8.39
CA PRO A 260 -9.22 16.92 7.26
C PRO A 260 -9.05 18.44 7.14
N GLU A 261 -8.95 19.17 8.25
CA GLU A 261 -8.72 20.63 8.25
C GLU A 261 -7.33 20.98 7.75
N GLY A 262 -6.31 20.25 8.22
CA GLY A 262 -4.94 20.40 7.76
C GLY A 262 -4.76 20.00 6.30
N ALA A 263 -5.47 18.98 5.82
CA ALA A 263 -5.46 18.57 4.41
C ALA A 263 -6.05 19.67 3.50
N ILE A 264 -7.18 20.28 3.88
CA ILE A 264 -7.77 21.40 3.14
C ILE A 264 -6.81 22.61 3.11
N THR A 265 -6.13 22.87 4.22
CA THR A 265 -5.13 23.96 4.30
C THR A 265 -3.93 23.67 3.40
N ALA A 266 -3.44 22.43 3.38
CA ALA A 266 -2.34 22.02 2.50
C ALA A 266 -2.74 22.07 1.02
N ALA A 267 -3.97 21.67 0.67
CA ALA A 267 -4.52 21.78 -0.68
C ALA A 267 -4.58 23.24 -1.18
N LYS A 268 -5.00 24.18 -0.32
CA LYS A 268 -4.94 25.62 -0.62
C LYS A 268 -3.49 26.09 -0.83
N THR A 269 -2.60 25.70 0.08
CA THR A 269 -1.18 26.07 0.02
C THR A 269 -0.54 25.57 -1.27
N LEU A 270 -0.85 24.35 -1.70
CA LEU A 270 -0.39 23.80 -2.98
C LEU A 270 -0.74 24.71 -4.15
N LEU A 271 -2.00 25.14 -4.27
CA LEU A 271 -2.41 26.01 -5.38
C LEU A 271 -1.76 27.40 -5.29
N GLU A 272 -1.62 27.97 -4.09
CA GLU A 272 -0.94 29.25 -3.91
C GLU A 272 0.51 29.17 -4.37
N THR A 273 1.22 28.11 -3.96
CA THR A 273 2.60 27.85 -4.36
C THR A 273 2.68 27.67 -5.88
N VAL A 274 1.89 26.78 -6.48
CA VAL A 274 1.91 26.56 -7.93
C VAL A 274 1.61 27.84 -8.72
N CYS A 275 0.61 28.63 -8.30
CA CYS A 275 0.29 29.89 -8.98
C CYS A 275 1.44 30.88 -8.90
N LYS A 276 2.07 31.04 -7.73
CA LYS A 276 3.21 31.96 -7.56
C LYS A 276 4.37 31.57 -8.47
N HIS A 277 4.72 30.28 -8.51
CA HIS A 277 5.83 29.80 -9.33
C HIS A 277 5.56 29.99 -10.82
N VAL A 278 4.33 29.69 -11.28
CA VAL A 278 3.93 29.98 -12.67
C VAL A 278 4.07 31.46 -12.99
N ILE A 279 3.65 32.36 -12.08
CA ILE A 279 3.75 33.81 -12.30
C ILE A 279 5.22 34.25 -12.33
N ASP A 280 6.03 33.77 -11.38
CA ASP A 280 7.45 34.11 -11.26
C ASP A 280 8.23 33.64 -12.52
N GLU A 281 8.02 32.40 -12.96
CA GLU A 281 8.64 31.88 -14.18
C GLU A 281 8.10 32.53 -15.47
N ALA A 282 6.89 33.09 -15.43
CA ALA A 282 6.33 33.89 -16.51
C ALA A 282 6.74 35.37 -16.47
N ALA A 283 7.61 35.76 -15.52
CA ALA A 283 8.02 37.15 -15.28
C ALA A 283 6.83 38.10 -15.00
N GLY A 284 5.74 37.57 -14.44
CA GLY A 284 4.63 38.35 -13.94
C GLY A 284 4.90 38.88 -12.51
N SER A 285 3.90 39.54 -11.93
CA SER A 285 4.01 40.07 -10.57
C SER A 285 2.73 39.80 -9.76
N TYR A 286 2.89 39.51 -8.47
CA TYR A 286 1.81 39.42 -7.50
C TYR A 286 2.15 40.22 -6.24
N GLY A 287 1.11 40.68 -5.53
CA GLY A 287 1.26 41.38 -4.25
C GLY A 287 1.56 40.42 -3.10
N PRO A 288 2.20 40.90 -2.01
CA PRO A 288 2.53 40.06 -0.84
C PRO A 288 1.30 39.52 -0.10
N ASN A 289 0.14 40.17 -0.27
CA ASN A 289 -1.13 39.80 0.38
C ASN A 289 -2.20 39.34 -0.64
N ASP A 290 -1.80 39.03 -1.87
CA ASP A 290 -2.74 38.55 -2.88
C ASP A 290 -3.28 37.18 -2.46
N ASP A 291 -4.61 37.04 -2.49
CA ASP A 291 -5.28 35.81 -2.12
C ASP A 291 -5.28 34.80 -3.28
N LEU A 292 -5.58 33.53 -2.96
CA LEU A 292 -5.60 32.46 -3.95
C LEU A 292 -6.46 32.79 -5.21
N PRO A 293 -7.68 33.35 -5.11
CA PRO A 293 -8.45 33.79 -6.28
C PRO A 293 -7.68 34.77 -7.17
N LYS A 294 -7.03 35.78 -6.58
CA LYS A 294 -6.25 36.76 -7.34
C LYS A 294 -5.00 36.13 -7.95
N LEU A 295 -4.27 35.32 -7.19
CA LEU A 295 -3.09 34.59 -7.68
C LEU A 295 -3.45 33.67 -8.85
N TYR A 296 -4.55 32.92 -8.75
CA TYR A 296 -5.01 32.03 -9.82
C TYR A 296 -5.39 32.81 -11.08
N ASN A 297 -6.07 33.94 -10.96
CA ASN A 297 -6.42 34.77 -12.13
C ASN A 297 -5.18 35.30 -12.84
N THR A 298 -4.17 35.74 -12.10
CA THR A 298 -2.89 36.18 -12.67
C THR A 298 -2.18 35.02 -13.38
N ALA A 299 -2.02 33.88 -12.71
CA ALA A 299 -1.39 32.68 -13.29
C ALA A 299 -2.14 32.20 -14.54
N ALA A 300 -3.47 32.11 -14.49
CA ALA A 300 -4.29 31.74 -15.63
C ALA A 300 -4.13 32.72 -16.81
N THR A 301 -3.99 34.02 -16.54
CA THR A 301 -3.74 35.02 -17.59
C THR A 301 -2.37 34.79 -18.25
N CYS A 302 -1.32 34.52 -17.46
CA CYS A 302 0.02 34.17 -17.95
C CYS A 302 0.03 32.92 -18.84
N LEU A 303 -0.84 31.95 -18.52
CA LEU A 303 -0.97 30.67 -19.24
C LEU A 303 -1.95 30.70 -20.42
N ASN A 304 -2.54 31.86 -20.74
CA ASN A 304 -3.61 31.97 -21.73
C ASN A 304 -4.85 31.10 -21.40
N LEU A 305 -5.20 31.01 -20.12
CA LEU A 305 -6.31 30.25 -19.56
C LEU A 305 -7.42 31.16 -18.99
N SER A 306 -7.32 32.48 -19.10
CA SER A 306 -8.40 33.37 -18.67
C SER A 306 -9.57 33.31 -19.67
N PRO A 307 -10.84 33.22 -19.23
CA PRO A 307 -12.01 33.25 -20.13
C PRO A 307 -12.03 34.46 -21.06
N SER A 308 -11.47 35.60 -20.65
CA SER A 308 -11.39 36.81 -21.48
C SER A 308 -10.46 36.67 -22.69
N GLN A 309 -9.55 35.68 -22.68
CA GLN A 309 -8.57 35.43 -23.74
C GLN A 309 -9.08 34.50 -24.84
N HIS A 310 -10.29 33.92 -24.67
CA HIS A 310 -10.87 32.97 -25.62
C HIS A 310 -12.12 33.56 -26.28
N ALA A 311 -12.43 33.18 -27.51
CA ALA A 311 -13.67 33.60 -28.18
C ALA A 311 -14.81 32.58 -27.96
N GLU A 312 -14.45 31.30 -28.00
CA GLU A 312 -15.38 30.18 -27.98
C GLU A 312 -16.16 30.09 -26.65
N PRO A 313 -17.50 30.15 -26.67
CA PRO A 313 -18.32 30.19 -25.45
C PRO A 313 -18.10 28.98 -24.53
N LEU A 314 -17.85 27.79 -25.10
CA LEU A 314 -17.63 26.57 -24.33
C LEU A 314 -16.33 26.65 -23.50
N PHE A 315 -15.24 27.12 -24.11
CA PHE A 315 -13.97 27.29 -23.39
C PHE A 315 -14.06 28.35 -22.29
N LYS A 316 -14.77 29.46 -22.54
CA LYS A 316 -15.06 30.47 -21.51
C LYS A 316 -15.75 29.87 -20.30
N SER A 317 -16.77 29.04 -20.54
CA SER A 317 -17.56 28.39 -19.49
C SER A 317 -16.69 27.44 -18.66
N ILE A 318 -15.91 26.57 -19.30
CA ILE A 318 -15.04 25.61 -18.62
C ILE A 318 -13.99 26.33 -17.75
N LEU A 319 -13.29 27.33 -18.32
CA LEU A 319 -12.24 28.07 -17.62
C LEU A 319 -12.82 28.94 -16.48
N GLY A 320 -14.01 29.51 -16.67
CA GLY A 320 -14.73 30.23 -15.62
C GLY A 320 -15.19 29.32 -14.48
N ASN A 321 -15.55 28.07 -14.78
CA ASN A 321 -15.86 27.07 -13.76
C ASN A 321 -14.61 26.67 -12.96
N CYS A 322 -13.44 26.54 -13.60
CA CYS A 322 -12.17 26.33 -12.91
C CYS A 322 -11.85 27.47 -11.94
N GLN A 323 -11.99 28.74 -12.39
CA GLN A 323 -11.83 29.91 -11.52
C GLN A 323 -12.79 29.87 -10.32
N SER A 324 -14.04 29.49 -10.56
CA SER A 324 -15.07 29.36 -9.52
C SER A 324 -14.73 28.27 -8.50
N ILE A 325 -14.22 27.11 -8.96
CA ILE A 325 -13.78 26.01 -8.08
C ILE A 325 -12.63 26.47 -7.17
N VAL A 326 -11.61 27.12 -7.73
CA VAL A 326 -10.46 27.62 -6.96
C VAL A 326 -10.88 28.69 -5.95
N GLY A 327 -11.78 29.59 -6.35
CA GLY A 327 -12.37 30.58 -5.44
C GLY A 327 -13.13 29.94 -4.27
N ASN A 328 -13.94 28.92 -4.56
CA ASN A 328 -14.67 28.18 -3.53
C ASN A 328 -13.74 27.38 -2.60
N LEU A 329 -12.66 26.81 -3.13
CA LEU A 329 -11.63 26.13 -2.33
C LEU A 329 -10.92 27.11 -1.37
N ALA A 330 -10.60 28.32 -1.85
CA ALA A 330 -10.00 29.36 -1.02
C ALA A 330 -10.93 29.77 0.15
N GLY A 331 -12.23 29.86 -0.12
CA GLY A 331 -13.27 30.17 0.87
C GLY A 331 -13.60 29.02 1.83
N LEU A 332 -13.30 27.77 1.45
CA LEU A 332 -13.58 26.58 2.25
C LEU A 332 -12.82 26.61 3.58
N ARG A 333 -11.53 26.99 3.57
CA ARG A 333 -10.75 27.21 4.80
C ARG A 333 -11.35 28.33 5.65
N ASN A 334 -11.73 29.47 5.05
CA ASN A 334 -12.22 30.62 5.82
C ASN A 334 -13.53 30.32 6.56
N LYS A 335 -14.36 29.42 6.02
CA LYS A 335 -15.59 28.96 6.69
C LYS A 335 -15.36 27.84 7.71
N LEU A 336 -14.26 27.09 7.59
CA LEU A 336 -13.96 25.92 8.43
C LEU A 336 -12.85 26.16 9.47
N GLY A 337 -12.01 27.18 9.30
CA GLY A 337 -10.71 27.32 9.96
C GLY A 337 -10.43 28.67 10.64
N ASP A 338 -11.42 29.23 11.37
CA ASP A 338 -11.29 30.34 12.34
C ASP A 338 -11.40 31.77 11.75
N SER A 339 -12.14 32.75 12.32
CA SER A 339 -11.48 33.81 13.13
C SER A 339 -12.42 34.89 13.77
N HIS A 340 -13.75 34.69 13.87
CA HIS A 340 -14.62 35.62 14.63
C HIS A 340 -15.64 34.86 15.48
N GLY A 341 -15.52 34.96 16.80
CA GLY A 341 -16.61 34.81 17.78
C GLY A 341 -17.46 33.53 17.67
N GLN A 342 -17.14 32.54 18.51
CA GLN A 342 -17.86 31.27 18.62
C GLN A 342 -19.39 31.43 18.79
N GLY A 343 -20.16 30.99 17.78
CA GLY A 343 -21.57 30.61 17.92
C GLY A 343 -21.70 29.09 18.13
N LYS A 344 -22.76 28.63 18.83
CA LYS A 344 -23.00 27.23 19.27
C LYS A 344 -23.06 26.13 18.17
N ARG A 345 -22.74 26.39 16.90
CA ARG A 345 -22.84 25.42 15.78
C ARG A 345 -21.60 25.48 14.88
N HIS A 346 -20.51 24.85 15.31
CA HIS A 346 -19.32 24.63 14.48
C HIS A 346 -19.42 23.29 13.74
N VAL A 347 -19.27 23.28 12.42
CA VAL A 347 -19.29 22.06 11.59
C VAL A 347 -17.86 21.71 11.20
N LYS A 348 -17.34 20.60 11.74
CA LYS A 348 -16.00 20.09 11.40
C LYS A 348 -16.02 19.39 10.04
N PRO A 349 -15.03 19.63 9.16
CA PRO A 349 -14.91 18.84 7.93
C PRO A 349 -14.63 17.37 8.27
N GLN A 350 -15.06 16.49 7.36
CA GLN A 350 -14.91 15.04 7.47
C GLN A 350 -13.96 14.61 6.34
N ALA A 351 -13.41 13.39 6.42
CA ALA A 351 -12.44 12.89 5.44
C ALA A 351 -12.89 13.08 3.97
N ARG A 352 -14.16 12.81 3.64
CA ARG A 352 -14.70 13.04 2.28
C ARG A 352 -14.61 14.49 1.78
N HIS A 353 -14.67 15.47 2.68
CA HIS A 353 -14.58 16.90 2.32
C HIS A 353 -13.12 17.28 2.04
N ALA A 354 -12.18 16.75 2.83
CA ALA A 354 -10.76 16.88 2.57
C ALA A 354 -10.37 16.18 1.28
N GLU A 355 -10.89 14.98 1.04
CA GLU A 355 -10.69 14.22 -0.19
C GLU A 355 -11.10 15.03 -1.43
N LEU A 356 -12.32 15.56 -1.46
CA LEU A 356 -12.76 16.43 -2.55
C LEU A 356 -11.82 17.63 -2.76
N ALA A 357 -11.43 18.31 -1.66
CA ALA A 357 -10.57 19.48 -1.73
C ALA A 357 -9.17 19.16 -2.27
N VAL A 358 -8.56 18.07 -1.78
CA VAL A 358 -7.23 17.59 -2.19
C VAL A 358 -7.24 17.21 -3.67
N ASN A 359 -8.27 16.49 -4.13
CA ASN A 359 -8.35 16.04 -5.52
C ASN A 359 -8.60 17.19 -6.50
N LEU A 360 -9.44 18.16 -6.12
CA LEU A 360 -9.67 19.37 -6.92
C LEU A 360 -8.38 20.20 -7.01
N ALA A 361 -7.69 20.41 -5.89
CA ALA A 361 -6.43 21.13 -5.87
C ALA A 361 -5.34 20.42 -6.68
N GLY A 362 -5.18 19.10 -6.51
CA GLY A 362 -4.21 18.31 -7.25
C GLY A 362 -4.47 18.33 -8.75
N SER A 363 -5.72 18.15 -9.19
CA SER A 363 -6.10 18.24 -10.60
C SER A 363 -5.82 19.62 -11.20
N MET A 364 -6.15 20.70 -10.48
CA MET A 364 -5.88 22.06 -10.96
C MET A 364 -4.39 22.38 -11.00
N ALA A 365 -3.63 21.96 -9.98
CA ALA A 365 -2.18 22.11 -9.94
C ALA A 365 -1.51 21.39 -11.11
N MET A 366 -1.85 20.12 -11.32
CA MET A 366 -1.34 19.32 -12.44
C MET A 366 -1.67 19.97 -13.79
N PHE A 367 -2.89 20.48 -13.96
CA PHE A 367 -3.27 21.17 -15.19
C PHE A 367 -2.42 22.41 -15.45
N LEU A 368 -2.26 23.30 -14.46
CA LEU A 368 -1.45 24.51 -14.59
C LEU A 368 0.01 24.19 -14.94
N VAL A 369 0.61 23.23 -14.23
CA VAL A 369 2.00 22.81 -14.45
C VAL A 369 2.19 22.18 -15.83
N SER A 370 1.31 21.27 -16.23
CA SER A 370 1.39 20.64 -17.55
C SER A 370 1.22 21.66 -18.68
N THR A 371 0.30 22.62 -18.54
CA THR A 371 0.15 23.71 -19.52
C THR A 371 1.41 24.56 -19.60
N TRP A 372 2.01 24.89 -18.46
CA TRP A 372 3.23 25.68 -18.43
C TRP A 372 4.43 24.96 -19.08
N ASN A 373 4.62 23.68 -18.76
CA ASN A 373 5.68 22.87 -19.35
C ASN A 373 5.53 22.75 -20.88
N ALA A 374 4.29 22.63 -21.37
CA ALA A 374 4.01 22.66 -22.80
C ALA A 374 4.38 24.01 -23.44
N LEU A 375 4.04 25.14 -22.80
CA LEU A 375 4.40 26.48 -23.29
C LEU A 375 5.92 26.71 -23.30
N LYS A 376 6.64 26.30 -22.25
CA LYS A 376 8.11 26.36 -22.20
C LYS A 376 8.75 25.55 -23.34
N SER A 377 8.24 24.36 -23.61
CA SER A 377 8.73 23.49 -24.68
C SER A 377 8.54 24.13 -26.06
N GLN A 378 7.40 24.80 -26.29
CA GLN A 378 7.12 25.52 -27.54
C GLN A 378 8.02 26.74 -27.74
N ARG A 379 8.25 27.54 -26.69
CA ARG A 379 9.14 28.73 -26.74
C ARG A 379 10.59 28.34 -27.02
N SER A 380 11.06 27.25 -26.40
CA SER A 380 12.42 26.74 -26.61
C SER A 380 12.63 26.26 -28.06
N GLN A 381 11.59 25.72 -28.71
CA GLN A 381 11.65 25.31 -30.12
C GLN A 381 11.61 26.49 -31.08
N SER A 382 10.84 27.55 -30.80
CA SER A 382 10.82 28.75 -31.65
C SER A 382 12.17 29.47 -31.68
N ASP A 383 12.86 29.55 -30.54
CA ASP A 383 14.17 30.21 -30.41
C ASP A 383 15.33 29.43 -31.07
N LEU A 384 15.14 28.14 -31.37
CA LEU A 384 16.10 27.30 -32.12
C LEU A 384 15.90 27.36 -33.64
N THR A 385 14.75 27.86 -34.11
CA THR A 385 14.38 27.88 -35.53
C THR A 385 14.36 29.29 -36.15
N GLY A 386 14.52 30.34 -35.36
CA GLY A 386 14.68 31.74 -35.79
C GLY A 386 16.11 32.21 -35.62
#